data_AF-A0A8T5ILI3-F1
#
_entry.id   AF-A0A8T5ILI3-F1
#
_cell.length_a   1.000
_cell.length_b   1.000
_cell.length_c   1.000
_cell.angle_alpha   90.00
_cell.angle_beta   90.00
_cell.angle_gamma   90.00
#
_symmetry.space_group_name_H-M   'P 1'
#
loop_
_entity.id
_entity.type
_entity.pdbx_description
1 polymer ?
#
loop_
_entity_poly.entity_id
_entity_poly.type
_entity_poly.pdbx_seq_one_letter_code
_entity_poly.pdbx_strand_id
1 'polypeptide(L)'
;MTIIDPSVIKTHFPYQTGRIEIDLDANKTDRIFLDNTASTQLPLSVYQNLGEFLFTYANVHRGEYDASQVMTEEFERAYNMTANLVNANSWR
;
A
#
# COMPACT_ATOMS: atom_id res chain seq x y z
N MET A 1 16.81 15.39 -13.68
CA MET A 1 15.39 15.50 -14.04
C MET A 1 14.81 14.10 -14.02
N THR A 2 13.93 13.79 -13.08
CA THR A 2 13.29 12.47 -13.02
C THR A 2 12.24 12.41 -14.10
N ILE A 3 12.36 11.43 -15.00
CA ILE A 3 11.37 11.20 -16.06
C ILE A 3 10.23 10.40 -15.44
N ILE A 4 9.01 10.92 -15.54
CA ILE A 4 7.79 10.21 -15.14
C ILE A 4 7.24 9.53 -16.39
N ASP A 5 7.33 8.20 -16.45
CA ASP A 5 6.81 7.39 -17.55
C ASP A 5 5.50 6.68 -17.13
N PRO A 6 4.33 7.06 -17.69
CA PRO A 6 3.06 6.43 -17.37
C PRO A 6 3.00 4.94 -17.71
N SER A 7 3.76 4.48 -18.70
CA SER A 7 3.80 3.07 -19.08
C SER A 7 4.45 2.23 -17.97
N VAL A 8 5.52 2.75 -17.36
CA VAL A 8 6.19 2.14 -16.20
C VAL A 8 5.25 2.18 -14.99
N ILE A 9 4.60 3.31 -14.71
CA ILE A 9 3.68 3.44 -13.57
C ILE A 9 2.56 2.40 -13.63
N LYS A 10 1.97 2.16 -14.81
CA LYS A 10 0.91 1.16 -14.99
C LYS A 10 1.34 -0.26 -14.59
N THR A 11 2.61 -0.62 -14.78
CA THR A 11 3.11 -1.96 -14.42
C THR A 11 3.04 -2.23 -12.92
N HIS A 12 3.02 -1.19 -12.09
CA HIS A 12 2.86 -1.33 -10.65
C HIS A 12 1.44 -1.63 -10.22
N PHE A 13 0.43 -1.59 -11.08
CA PHE A 13 -0.96 -1.86 -10.69
C PHE A 13 -1.46 -3.20 -11.26
N PRO A 14 -1.61 -4.24 -10.42
CA PRO A 14 -2.02 -5.57 -10.87
C PRO A 14 -3.40 -5.59 -11.54
N TYR A 15 -4.33 -4.71 -11.15
CA TYR A 15 -5.66 -4.61 -11.74
C TYR A 15 -5.60 -4.33 -13.26
N GLN A 16 -4.74 -3.39 -13.67
CA GLN A 16 -4.59 -2.97 -15.06
C GLN A 16 -3.78 -3.98 -15.89
N THR A 17 -2.93 -4.77 -15.25
CA THR A 17 -2.09 -5.78 -15.92
C THR A 17 -2.67 -7.20 -15.87
N GLY A 18 -3.72 -7.44 -15.08
CA GLY A 18 -4.29 -8.76 -14.87
C GLY A 18 -3.36 -9.75 -14.15
N ARG A 19 -2.41 -9.25 -13.35
CA ARG A 19 -1.29 -10.03 -12.76
C ARG A 19 -1.43 -10.34 -11.27
N ILE A 20 -2.64 -10.49 -10.74
CA ILE A 20 -2.80 -11.07 -9.40
C ILE A 20 -2.82 -12.59 -9.57
N GLU A 21 -1.92 -13.33 -8.90
CA GLU A 21 -1.91 -14.81 -8.83
C GLU A 21 -3.11 -15.38 -8.02
N ILE A 22 -4.21 -14.64 -7.99
CA ILE A 22 -5.52 -15.08 -7.53
C ILE A 22 -6.35 -15.14 -8.81
N ASP A 23 -6.56 -16.35 -9.32
CA ASP A 23 -7.24 -16.59 -10.58
C ASP A 23 -8.72 -16.16 -10.47
N LEU A 24 -8.99 -14.90 -10.85
CA LEU A 24 -10.32 -14.35 -11.07
C LEU A 24 -10.62 -14.44 -12.56
N ASP A 25 -10.76 -15.66 -13.09
CA ASP A 25 -11.01 -15.84 -14.52
C ASP A 25 -12.46 -15.44 -14.88
N ALA A 26 -12.56 -14.34 -15.62
CA ALA A 26 -13.49 -14.20 -16.75
C ALA A 26 -13.02 -13.00 -17.59
N ASN A 27 -12.25 -13.27 -18.64
CA ASN A 27 -11.81 -12.36 -19.70
C ASN A 27 -10.57 -11.49 -19.40
N LYS A 28 -9.40 -12.08 -19.67
CA LYS A 28 -8.08 -11.43 -19.80
C LYS A 28 -8.10 -10.35 -20.89
N THR A 29 -8.52 -9.14 -20.53
CA THR A 29 -8.42 -7.94 -21.36
C THR A 29 -7.78 -6.83 -20.55
N ASP A 30 -7.03 -5.93 -21.20
CA ASP A 30 -6.50 -4.72 -20.56
C ASP A 30 -7.65 -3.98 -19.87
N ARG A 31 -7.59 -3.88 -18.54
CA ARG A 31 -8.68 -3.26 -17.78
C ARG A 31 -8.55 -1.74 -17.81
N ILE A 32 -9.59 -1.06 -18.29
CA ILE A 32 -9.70 0.39 -18.26
C ILE A 32 -10.51 0.79 -17.01
N PHE A 33 -9.85 1.40 -16.03
CA PHE A 33 -10.48 1.89 -14.80
C PHE A 33 -10.58 3.41 -14.79
N LEU A 34 -11.81 3.93 -14.91
CA LEU A 34 -12.09 5.37 -14.98
C LEU A 34 -12.87 5.90 -13.78
N ASP A 35 -13.11 5.07 -12.75
CA ASP A 35 -13.92 5.41 -11.58
C ASP A 35 -13.08 5.73 -10.34
N ASN A 36 -11.98 6.47 -10.52
CA ASN A 36 -11.02 6.79 -9.45
C ASN A 36 -11.61 7.69 -8.36
N THR A 37 -12.69 8.44 -8.66
CA THR A 37 -13.37 9.29 -7.67
C THR A 37 -14.17 8.46 -6.68
N ALA A 38 -14.70 7.28 -7.07
CA ALA A 38 -15.33 6.37 -6.13
C ALA A 38 -14.29 5.67 -5.23
N SER A 39 -13.20 5.16 -5.83
CA SER A 39 -12.02 4.66 -5.12
C SER A 39 -10.87 4.40 -6.10
N THR A 40 -9.64 4.36 -5.61
CA THR A 40 -8.44 4.09 -6.44
C THR A 40 -8.00 2.63 -6.39
N GLN A 41 -7.40 2.14 -7.46
CA GLN A 41 -6.68 0.86 -7.45
C GLN A 41 -5.39 0.98 -6.63
N LEU A 42 -4.99 -0.10 -5.96
CA LEU A 42 -3.75 -0.14 -5.19
C LEU A 42 -2.58 -0.62 -6.07
N PRO A 43 -1.37 -0.06 -5.94
CA PRO A 43 -0.18 -0.64 -6.55
C PRO A 43 0.25 -1.93 -5.81
N LEU A 44 1.02 -2.78 -6.49
CA LEU A 44 1.47 -4.09 -6.02
C LEU A 44 2.21 -4.02 -4.69
N SER A 45 3.03 -2.98 -4.50
CA SER A 45 3.76 -2.79 -3.24
C SER A 45 2.85 -2.63 -2.03
N VAL A 46 1.68 -2.01 -2.20
CA VAL A 46 0.68 -1.89 -1.12
C VAL A 46 0.05 -3.25 -0.82
N TYR A 47 -0.29 -4.04 -1.85
CA TYR A 47 -0.79 -5.40 -1.65
C TYR A 47 0.23 -6.30 -0.93
N GLN A 48 1.50 -6.23 -1.34
CA GLN A 48 2.59 -6.99 -0.73
C GLN A 48 2.78 -6.61 0.74
N ASN A 49 2.85 -5.30 1.04
CA ASN A 49 2.96 -4.82 2.41
C ASN A 49 1.77 -5.26 3.28
N LEU A 50 0.54 -5.19 2.75
CA LEU A 50 -0.64 -5.69 3.48
C LEU A 50 -0.56 -7.19 3.73
N GLY A 51 -0.12 -7.97 2.74
CA GLY A 51 0.08 -9.41 2.87
C GLY A 51 1.13 -9.76 3.93
N GLU A 52 2.28 -9.11 3.91
CA GLU A 52 3.35 -9.27 4.90
C GLU A 52 2.91 -8.83 6.30
N PHE A 53 2.14 -7.74 6.39
CA PHE A 53 1.62 -7.21 7.64
C PHE A 53 0.72 -8.21 8.36
N LEU A 54 -0.08 -9.00 7.63
CA LEU A 54 -0.94 -10.02 8.25
C LEU A 54 -0.16 -11.08 9.03
N PHE A 55 1.06 -11.41 8.61
CA PHE A 55 1.91 -12.40 9.28
C PHE A 55 2.80 -11.80 10.37
N THR A 56 2.99 -10.48 10.37
CA THR A 56 3.86 -9.76 11.31
C THR A 56 3.09 -8.94 12.34
N TYR A 57 1.77 -8.85 12.22
CA TYR A 57 0.92 -8.04 13.09
C TYR A 57 1.07 -8.40 14.58
N ALA A 58 1.25 -7.35 15.39
CA ALA A 58 1.14 -7.38 16.83
C ALA A 58 0.35 -6.15 17.30
N ASN A 59 -0.22 -6.21 18.50
CA ASN A 59 -0.90 -5.04 19.06
C ASN A 59 0.13 -3.92 19.37
N VAL A 60 -0.17 -2.67 19.06
CA VAL A 60 0.73 -1.53 19.28
C VAL A 60 0.54 -0.90 20.67
N HIS A 61 1.57 -0.18 21.15
CA HIS A 61 1.66 0.58 22.41
C HIS A 61 1.50 -0.19 23.74
N ARG A 62 0.73 -1.29 23.74
CA ARG A 62 0.28 -1.97 24.96
C ARG A 62 1.01 -3.28 25.25
N GLY A 63 1.88 -3.73 24.36
CA GLY A 63 2.69 -4.92 24.54
C GLY A 63 4.12 -4.59 24.94
N GLU A 64 4.65 -5.34 25.90
CA GLU A 64 6.05 -5.22 26.32
C GLU A 64 6.98 -6.17 25.55
N TYR A 65 6.43 -7.06 24.72
CA TYR A 65 7.17 -8.03 23.91
C TYR A 65 7.66 -7.43 22.58
N ASP A 66 8.76 -7.96 22.05
CA ASP A 66 9.48 -7.42 20.90
C ASP A 66 8.60 -7.11 19.68
N ALA A 67 7.72 -8.04 19.29
CA ALA A 67 6.85 -7.84 18.13
C ALA A 67 5.89 -6.64 18.31
N SER A 68 5.43 -6.37 19.54
CA SER A 68 4.61 -5.18 19.83
C SER A 68 5.41 -3.89 19.73
N GLN A 69 6.66 -3.90 20.18
CA GLN A 69 7.54 -2.74 20.10
C GLN A 69 7.86 -2.40 18.64
N VAL A 70 8.28 -3.40 17.85
CA VAL A 70 8.54 -3.23 16.41
C VAL A 70 7.29 -2.73 15.68
N MET A 71 6.12 -3.31 15.96
CA MET A 71 4.88 -2.88 15.32
C MET A 71 4.48 -1.45 15.71
N THR A 72 4.79 -1.04 16.93
CA THR A 72 4.58 0.35 17.38
C THR A 72 5.47 1.30 16.59
N GLU A 73 6.74 0.96 16.37
CA GLU A 73 7.66 1.79 15.58
C GLU A 73 7.21 1.95 14.12
N GLU A 74 6.76 0.87 13.48
CA GLU A 74 6.25 0.91 12.11
C GLU A 74 4.95 1.74 12.00
N PHE A 75 4.05 1.61 12.97
CA PHE A 75 2.83 2.40 13.06
C PHE A 75 3.14 3.90 13.19
N GLU A 76 4.01 4.27 14.12
CA GLU A 76 4.38 5.68 14.34
C GLU A 76 5.14 6.26 13.14
N ARG A 77 5.94 5.45 12.45
CA ARG A 77 6.57 5.84 11.19
C ARG A 77 5.55 6.18 10.11
N ALA A 78 4.49 5.39 9.97
CA ALA A 78 3.41 5.67 9.02
C ALA A 78 2.65 6.95 9.35
N TYR A 79 2.38 7.22 10.65
CA TYR A 79 1.79 8.47 11.11
C TYR A 79 2.67 9.68 10.78
N ASN A 80 3.97 9.59 11.09
CA ASN A 80 4.93 10.65 10.78
C ASN A 80 5.03 10.90 9.26
N MET A 81 5.08 9.84 8.44
CA MET A 81 5.08 9.99 6.98
C MET A 81 3.84 10.73 6.48
N THR A 82 2.66 10.41 7.03
CA THR A 82 1.40 11.07 6.70
C THR A 82 1.38 12.53 7.13
N ALA A 83 1.83 12.83 8.35
CA ALA A 83 1.93 14.21 8.84
C ALA A 83 2.85 15.07 7.95
N ASN A 84 4.00 14.53 7.54
CA ASN A 84 4.92 15.22 6.63
C ASN A 84 4.29 15.43 5.24
N LEU A 85 3.55 14.43 4.72
CA LEU A 85 2.87 14.54 3.43
C LEU A 85 1.89 15.72 3.40
N VAL A 86 1.18 15.97 4.50
CA VAL A 86 0.20 17.07 4.61
C VAL A 86 0.78 18.33 5.26
N ASN A 87 2.10 18.37 5.52
CA ASN A 87 2.79 19.47 6.20
C ASN A 87 2.15 19.85 7.54
N ALA A 88 1.77 18.86 8.35
CA ALA A 88 1.28 19.08 9.70
C ALA A 88 2.42 19.51 10.64
N ASN A 89 2.09 20.29 11.67
CA ASN A 89 3.08 20.79 12.64
C ASN A 89 3.63 19.69 13.58
N SER A 90 2.91 18.58 13.70
CA SER A 90 3.28 17.43 14.54
C SER A 90 2.55 16.18 14.03
N TRP A 91 3.13 15.02 14.29
CA TRP A 91 2.48 13.70 14.17
C TRP A 91 2.09 13.11 15.53
N ARG A 92 2.50 13.78 16.61
CA ARG A 92 2.17 13.49 18.01
C ARG A 92 1.19 14.50 18.57
#